data_AF-A0A377V172-F1
#
_entry.id   AF-A0A377V172-F1
#
_cell.length_a   1.000
_cell.length_b   1.000
_cell.length_c   1.000
_cell.angle_alpha   90.00
_cell.angle_beta   90.00
_cell.angle_gamma   90.00
#
_symmetry.space_group_name_H-M   'P 1'
#
loop_
_entity.id
_entity.type
_entity.pdbx_description
1 polymer ?
#
loop_
_entity_poly.entity_id
_entity_poly.type
_entity_poly.pdbx_seq_one_letter_code
_entity_poly.pdbx_strand_id
1 'polypeptide(L)'
;MWQERLAQLVTTCHWIGAKGWAPATGGNMSVRQDDTWCWLSESGRDKGSLTTEDFLQVEIATNQAPSGRKPSAETGLHTLVYRLFPEANVVLHVHTVNATVLSRIEKSDTLALQGYEMQKTLSGQHSHLDTVPIAIFDNDQDIDALAARIADYAQARPLRYGFLLRGHGLTCWGKIFRRPAVNWRGWSSCSSAS
;
A
#
# COMPACT_ATOMS: atom_id res chain seq x y z
N MET A 1 -11.56 5.56 -16.57
CA MET A 1 -12.64 5.76 -15.57
C MET A 1 -12.34 4.96 -14.32
N TRP A 2 -12.93 5.27 -13.16
CA TRP A 2 -12.56 4.60 -11.90
C TRP A 2 -13.01 3.13 -11.85
N GLN A 3 -14.11 2.78 -12.51
CA GLN A 3 -14.65 1.43 -12.62
C GLN A 3 -13.64 0.47 -13.28
N GLU A 4 -12.98 0.92 -14.34
CA GLU A 4 -11.92 0.18 -15.03
C GLU A 4 -10.72 -0.07 -14.12
N ARG A 5 -10.33 0.94 -13.33
CA ARG A 5 -9.26 0.81 -12.32
C ARG A 5 -9.67 -0.15 -11.20
N LEU A 6 -10.94 -0.17 -10.79
CA LEU A 6 -11.46 -1.11 -9.79
C LEU A 6 -11.44 -2.56 -10.31
N ALA A 7 -11.82 -2.80 -11.57
CA ALA A 7 -11.71 -4.13 -12.20
C ALA A 7 -10.23 -4.58 -12.35
N GLN A 8 -9.32 -3.66 -12.68
CA GLN A 8 -7.87 -3.91 -12.66
C GLN A 8 -7.36 -4.21 -11.24
N LEU A 9 -7.93 -3.55 -10.21
CA LEU A 9 -7.58 -3.82 -8.83
C LEU A 9 -8.01 -5.23 -8.41
N VAL A 10 -9.24 -5.64 -8.73
CA VAL A 10 -9.73 -7.01 -8.48
C VAL A 10 -8.78 -8.06 -9.10
N THR A 11 -8.40 -7.85 -10.36
CA THR A 11 -7.41 -8.72 -11.05
C THR A 11 -6.06 -8.76 -10.31
N THR A 12 -5.65 -7.64 -9.73
CA THR A 12 -4.42 -7.52 -8.94
C THR A 12 -4.54 -8.22 -7.58
N CYS A 13 -5.69 -8.12 -6.91
CA CYS A 13 -6.00 -8.84 -5.67
C CYS A 13 -5.92 -10.36 -5.86
N HIS A 14 -6.50 -10.88 -6.96
CA HIS A 14 -6.43 -12.30 -7.29
C HIS A 14 -4.98 -12.78 -7.46
N TRP A 15 -4.15 -11.98 -8.13
CA TRP A 15 -2.73 -12.27 -8.28
C TRP A 15 -1.95 -12.19 -6.96
N ILE A 16 -2.24 -11.21 -6.10
CA ILE A 16 -1.65 -11.09 -4.74
C ILE A 16 -2.03 -12.32 -3.89
N GLY A 17 -3.29 -12.76 -3.94
CA GLY A 17 -3.77 -13.98 -3.29
C GLY A 17 -3.04 -15.23 -3.79
N ALA A 18 -2.97 -15.43 -5.11
CA ALA A 18 -2.25 -16.54 -5.74
C ALA A 18 -0.73 -16.53 -5.49
N LYS A 19 -0.14 -15.40 -5.08
CA LYS A 19 1.25 -15.29 -4.64
C LYS A 19 1.45 -15.48 -3.13
N GLY A 20 0.38 -15.67 -2.35
CA GLY A 20 0.44 -15.85 -0.90
C GLY A 20 0.88 -14.60 -0.14
N TRP A 21 0.61 -13.41 -0.67
CA TRP A 21 1.05 -12.13 -0.07
C TRP A 21 0.00 -11.50 0.86
N ALA A 22 -1.20 -12.08 0.89
CA ALA A 22 -2.31 -11.69 1.75
C ALA A 22 -2.86 -12.94 2.50
N PRO A 23 -2.02 -13.65 3.28
CA PRO A 23 -2.45 -14.85 4.00
C PRO A 23 -3.54 -14.53 5.02
N ALA A 24 -4.41 -15.51 5.29
CA ALA A 24 -5.48 -15.42 6.29
C ALA A 24 -6.35 -14.14 6.18
N THR A 25 -6.67 -13.73 4.95
CA THR A 25 -7.46 -12.52 4.62
C THR A 25 -6.82 -11.16 4.93
N GLY A 26 -5.58 -11.13 5.43
CA GLY A 26 -4.84 -9.92 5.78
C GLY A 26 -4.54 -9.00 4.58
N GLY A 27 -4.26 -7.73 4.88
CA GLY A 27 -4.14 -6.67 3.89
C GLY A 27 -5.49 -6.12 3.40
N ASN A 28 -5.49 -4.84 3.03
CA ASN A 28 -6.54 -4.19 2.25
C ASN A 28 -5.94 -3.57 0.98
N MET A 29 -6.81 -3.32 -0.01
CA MET A 29 -6.45 -2.63 -1.23
C MET A 29 -7.48 -1.54 -1.52
N SER A 30 -7.05 -0.44 -2.13
CA SER A 30 -7.95 0.62 -2.55
C SER A 30 -7.59 1.26 -3.88
N VAL A 31 -8.59 1.88 -4.51
CA VAL A 31 -8.46 2.69 -5.72
C VAL A 31 -9.15 4.03 -5.54
N ARG A 32 -8.52 5.12 -5.98
CA ARG A 32 -9.10 6.47 -5.97
C ARG A 32 -10.25 6.54 -6.97
N GLN A 33 -11.39 7.06 -6.54
CA GLN A 33 -12.47 7.47 -7.44
C GLN A 33 -12.14 8.85 -8.00
N ASP A 34 -11.98 9.82 -7.09
CA ASP A 34 -11.75 11.25 -7.33
C ASP A 34 -11.01 11.88 -6.12
N ASP A 35 -11.06 13.20 -5.96
CA ASP A 35 -10.39 13.90 -4.86
C ASP A 35 -11.08 13.70 -3.49
N THR A 36 -12.36 13.33 -3.49
CA THR A 36 -13.18 13.14 -2.28
C THR A 36 -13.26 11.66 -1.89
N TRP A 37 -13.36 10.75 -2.86
CA TRP A 37 -13.72 9.35 -2.62
C TRP A 37 -12.67 8.34 -3.08
N CYS A 38 -12.54 7.24 -2.33
CA CYS A 38 -11.87 6.02 -2.77
C CYS A 38 -12.76 4.78 -2.55
N TRP A 39 -12.44 3.70 -3.26
CA TRP A 39 -13.03 2.37 -3.07
C TRP A 39 -12.01 1.48 -2.38
N LEU A 40 -12.37 0.91 -1.23
CA LEU A 40 -11.49 0.11 -0.37
C LEU A 40 -12.09 -1.28 -0.13
N SER A 41 -11.29 -2.34 -0.26
CA SER A 41 -11.75 -3.72 -0.11
C SER A 41 -12.14 -4.05 1.34
N GLU A 42 -13.20 -4.80 1.57
CA GLU A 42 -13.59 -5.27 2.91
C GLU A 42 -12.48 -6.10 3.60
N SER A 43 -12.36 -5.90 4.92
CA SER A 43 -11.58 -6.79 5.80
C SER A 43 -12.21 -8.18 5.91
N GLY A 44 -11.41 -9.22 6.13
CA GLY A 44 -11.93 -10.57 6.36
C GLY A 44 -12.34 -11.32 5.09
N ARG A 45 -12.19 -10.73 3.91
CA ARG A 45 -12.38 -11.38 2.61
C ARG A 45 -11.08 -11.96 2.07
N ASP A 46 -11.16 -13.15 1.49
CA ASP A 46 -10.04 -13.75 0.76
C ASP A 46 -9.74 -12.93 -0.51
N LYS A 47 -8.47 -12.57 -0.69
CA LYS A 47 -8.05 -11.68 -1.79
C LYS A 47 -8.07 -12.37 -3.16
N GLY A 48 -8.03 -13.70 -3.18
CA GLY A 48 -8.23 -14.54 -4.35
C GLY A 48 -9.68 -14.58 -4.86
N SER A 49 -10.67 -14.22 -4.02
CA SER A 49 -12.09 -14.28 -4.39
C SER A 49 -12.81 -12.93 -4.43
N LEU A 50 -12.11 -11.81 -4.22
CA LEU A 50 -12.72 -10.48 -4.25
C LEU A 50 -13.40 -10.19 -5.59
N THR A 51 -14.54 -9.53 -5.53
CA THR A 51 -15.27 -8.92 -6.66
C THR A 51 -15.26 -7.40 -6.53
N THR A 52 -15.87 -6.67 -7.47
CA THR A 52 -16.05 -5.22 -7.33
C THR A 52 -17.05 -4.83 -6.24
N GLU A 53 -17.94 -5.75 -5.83
CA GLU A 53 -18.97 -5.53 -4.80
C GLU A 53 -18.40 -5.62 -3.36
N ASP A 54 -17.26 -6.31 -3.20
CA ASP A 54 -16.50 -6.41 -1.96
C ASP A 54 -15.70 -5.12 -1.63
N PHE A 55 -15.89 -4.05 -2.39
CA PHE A 55 -15.31 -2.73 -2.11
C PHE A 55 -16.39 -1.78 -1.57
N LEU A 56 -16.04 -1.05 -0.51
CA LEU A 56 -16.84 0.04 0.05
C LEU A 56 -16.28 1.39 -0.39
N GLN A 57 -17.17 2.36 -0.64
CA GLN A 57 -16.79 3.74 -0.87
C GLN A 57 -16.45 4.41 0.47
N VAL A 58 -15.33 5.13 0.52
CA VAL A 58 -14.80 5.81 1.72
C VAL A 58 -14.45 7.25 1.35
N GLU A 59 -14.81 8.20 2.21
CA GLU A 59 -14.41 9.60 2.11
C GLU A 59 -12.95 9.78 2.56
N ILE A 60 -12.11 10.32 1.67
CA ILE A 60 -10.67 10.49 1.89
C ILE A 60 -10.39 11.50 3.00
N ALA A 61 -11.25 12.49 3.20
CA ALA A 61 -11.08 13.51 4.23
C ALA A 61 -11.36 12.98 5.65
N THR A 62 -12.41 12.17 5.84
CA THR A 62 -12.96 11.81 7.15
C THR A 62 -12.76 10.34 7.55
N ASN A 63 -12.26 9.50 6.64
CA ASN A 63 -12.17 8.04 6.76
C ASN A 63 -13.55 7.32 6.85
N GLN A 64 -14.67 8.02 6.64
CA GLN A 64 -16.01 7.46 6.83
C GLN A 64 -16.53 6.74 5.58
N ALA A 65 -17.35 5.71 5.81
CA ALA A 65 -18.01 4.93 4.76
C ALA A 65 -19.54 5.19 4.80
N PRO A 66 -20.12 5.95 3.84
CA PRO A 66 -21.55 6.32 3.88
C PRO A 66 -22.52 5.13 3.85
N SER A 67 -22.05 3.99 3.35
CA SER A 67 -22.81 2.73 3.29
C SER A 67 -23.13 2.09 4.65
N GLY A 68 -22.53 2.56 5.75
CA GLY A 68 -22.62 1.91 7.06
C GLY A 68 -21.84 0.58 7.17
N ARG A 69 -21.25 0.06 6.08
CA ARG A 69 -20.29 -1.07 6.09
C ARG A 69 -19.08 -0.64 6.92
N LYS A 70 -18.77 -1.34 8.02
CA LYS A 70 -17.68 -0.97 8.93
C LYS A 70 -16.34 -0.96 8.18
N PRO A 71 -15.64 0.19 8.07
CA PRO A 71 -14.32 0.24 7.45
C PRO A 71 -13.29 -0.57 8.25
N SER A 72 -12.26 -1.09 7.58
CA SER A 72 -11.16 -1.78 8.27
C SER A 72 -10.28 -0.80 9.05
N ALA A 73 -9.51 -1.29 10.02
CA ALA A 73 -8.50 -0.48 10.72
C ALA A 73 -7.47 0.13 9.75
N GLU A 74 -7.17 -0.55 8.64
CA GLU A 74 -6.26 -0.05 7.60
C GLU A 74 -6.84 1.15 6.81
N THR A 75 -8.15 1.41 6.88
CA THR A 75 -8.81 2.51 6.16
C THR A 75 -8.14 3.87 6.43
N GLY A 76 -7.80 4.18 7.68
CA GLY A 76 -7.14 5.44 8.05
C GLY A 76 -5.75 5.61 7.42
N LEU A 77 -5.04 4.50 7.16
CA LEU A 77 -3.74 4.49 6.48
C LEU A 77 -3.89 4.65 4.96
N HIS A 78 -4.90 4.01 4.37
CA HIS A 78 -5.19 4.14 2.94
C HIS A 78 -5.60 5.58 2.58
N THR A 79 -6.49 6.19 3.36
CA THR A 79 -6.88 7.60 3.17
C THR A 79 -5.74 8.57 3.49
N LEU A 80 -4.90 8.27 4.50
CA LEU A 80 -3.68 9.05 4.77
C LEU A 80 -2.78 9.11 3.53
N VAL A 81 -2.53 7.97 2.88
CA VAL A 81 -1.72 7.93 1.66
C VAL A 81 -2.35 8.79 0.56
N TYR A 82 -3.68 8.77 0.38
CA TYR A 82 -4.35 9.65 -0.59
C TYR A 82 -4.31 11.15 -0.22
N ARG A 83 -4.18 11.50 1.06
CA ARG A 83 -4.00 12.89 1.53
C ARG A 83 -2.57 13.39 1.36
N LEU A 84 -1.58 12.53 1.65
CA LEU A 84 -0.15 12.86 1.52
C LEU A 84 0.33 12.85 0.05
N PHE A 85 -0.27 12.00 -0.78
CA PHE A 85 0.11 11.79 -2.19
C PHE A 85 -1.12 11.96 -3.09
N PRO A 86 -1.49 13.19 -3.48
CA PRO A 86 -2.64 13.46 -4.35
C PRO A 86 -2.61 12.66 -5.66
N GLU A 87 -1.41 12.40 -6.20
CA GLU A 87 -1.20 11.62 -7.42
C GLU A 87 -1.40 10.10 -7.25
N ALA A 88 -1.52 9.59 -6.02
CA ALA A 88 -1.82 8.19 -5.76
C ALA A 88 -3.25 7.85 -6.23
N ASN A 89 -3.37 6.89 -7.14
CA ASN A 89 -4.65 6.33 -7.58
C ASN A 89 -4.91 4.93 -7.01
N VAL A 90 -3.91 4.26 -6.46
CA VAL A 90 -3.98 2.89 -5.94
C VAL A 90 -3.15 2.81 -4.67
N VAL A 91 -3.65 2.12 -3.65
CA VAL A 91 -2.88 1.75 -2.44
C VAL A 91 -3.05 0.25 -2.19
N LEU A 92 -1.95 -0.44 -1.90
CA LEU A 92 -1.90 -1.87 -1.62
C LEU A 92 -1.25 -2.09 -0.24
N HIS A 93 -1.92 -2.79 0.66
CA HIS A 93 -1.33 -3.34 1.87
C HIS A 93 -1.18 -4.86 1.76
N VAL A 94 0.01 -5.40 2.05
CA VAL A 94 0.34 -6.83 1.91
C VAL A 94 1.20 -7.36 3.06
N HIS A 95 0.86 -8.55 3.54
CA HIS A 95 1.48 -9.23 4.69
C HIS A 95 2.46 -10.31 4.19
N THR A 96 3.43 -9.94 3.35
CA THR A 96 4.43 -10.91 2.85
C THR A 96 5.36 -11.33 3.98
N VAL A 97 5.70 -12.63 4.07
CA VAL A 97 6.65 -13.17 5.06
C VAL A 97 7.93 -12.35 5.10
N ASN A 98 8.49 -11.99 3.95
CA ASN A 98 9.72 -11.19 3.87
C ASN A 98 9.54 -9.79 4.51
N ALA A 99 8.43 -9.09 4.25
CA ALA A 99 8.16 -7.78 4.86
C ALA A 99 7.98 -7.89 6.38
N THR A 100 7.22 -8.88 6.84
CA THR A 100 6.97 -9.13 8.27
C THR A 100 8.25 -9.52 9.01
N VAL A 101 9.12 -10.34 8.41
CA VAL A 101 10.40 -10.77 9.01
C VAL A 101 11.44 -9.65 8.96
N LEU A 102 11.67 -9.00 7.81
CA LEU A 102 12.65 -7.92 7.69
C LEU A 102 12.31 -6.75 8.62
N SER A 103 11.03 -6.35 8.69
CA SER A 103 10.60 -5.30 9.60
C SER A 103 10.75 -5.66 11.08
N ARG A 104 10.85 -6.94 11.45
CA ARG A 104 11.13 -7.38 12.84
C ARG A 104 12.62 -7.50 13.16
N ILE A 105 13.46 -7.78 12.16
CA ILE A 105 14.92 -7.94 12.32
C ILE A 105 15.63 -6.58 12.29
N GLU A 106 15.24 -5.68 11.38
CA GLU A 106 15.80 -4.34 11.28
C GLU A 106 15.46 -3.54 12.54
N LYS A 107 16.46 -3.06 13.28
CA LYS A 107 16.26 -2.39 14.58
C LYS A 107 16.02 -0.89 14.46
N SER A 108 16.41 -0.28 13.34
CA SER A 108 16.21 1.14 13.07
C SER A 108 14.79 1.47 12.60
N ASP A 109 14.56 2.74 12.30
CA ASP A 109 13.36 3.28 11.66
C ASP A 109 13.39 3.13 10.11
N THR A 110 14.48 2.57 9.54
CA THR A 110 14.72 2.59 8.09
C THR A 110 15.44 1.33 7.61
N LEU A 111 14.79 0.51 6.79
CA LEU A 111 15.46 -0.54 6.03
C LEU A 111 16.19 0.09 4.83
N ALA A 112 17.51 0.11 4.86
CA ALA A 112 18.35 0.57 3.77
C ALA A 112 18.59 -0.56 2.75
N LEU A 113 18.02 -0.44 1.55
CA LEU A 113 18.29 -1.34 0.44
C LEU A 113 19.45 -0.80 -0.41
N GLN A 114 20.52 -1.59 -0.57
CA GLN A 114 21.68 -1.26 -1.40
C GLN A 114 22.25 -2.57 -1.98
N GLY A 115 22.86 -2.51 -3.17
CA GLY A 115 23.49 -3.65 -3.84
C GLY A 115 22.50 -4.58 -4.56
N TYR A 116 21.20 -4.28 -4.57
CA TYR A 116 20.21 -5.11 -5.23
C TYR A 116 20.05 -4.67 -6.69
N GLU A 117 20.46 -5.50 -7.64
CA GLU A 117 20.32 -5.22 -9.09
C GLU A 117 18.87 -4.85 -9.49
N MET A 118 17.88 -5.45 -8.81
CA MET A 118 16.46 -5.16 -9.00
C MET A 118 16.01 -3.76 -8.52
N GLN A 119 16.79 -3.05 -7.71
CA GLN A 119 16.42 -1.72 -7.20
C GLN A 119 16.32 -0.69 -8.33
N LYS A 120 17.06 -0.88 -9.43
CA LYS A 120 16.99 -0.08 -10.67
C LYS A 120 15.63 -0.17 -11.38
N THR A 121 14.72 -1.03 -10.92
CA THR A 121 13.33 -1.09 -11.42
C THR A 121 12.38 -0.16 -10.66
N LEU A 122 12.83 0.45 -9.54
CA LEU A 122 12.10 1.48 -8.80
C LEU A 122 12.28 2.83 -9.52
N SER A 123 11.22 3.65 -9.57
CA SER A 123 11.31 4.94 -10.27
C SER A 123 12.34 5.86 -9.61
N GLY A 124 13.15 6.55 -10.43
CA GLY A 124 14.24 7.41 -9.98
C GLY A 124 15.48 6.67 -9.44
N GLN A 125 15.58 5.35 -9.57
CA GLN A 125 16.81 4.59 -9.27
C GLN A 125 17.54 4.22 -10.55
N HIS A 126 18.85 4.48 -10.59
CA HIS A 126 19.67 4.23 -11.78
C HIS A 126 20.86 3.31 -11.51
N SER A 127 21.34 3.22 -10.26
CA SER A 127 22.39 2.31 -9.84
C SER A 127 21.92 1.32 -8.78
N HIS A 128 22.58 0.16 -8.69
CA HIS A 128 22.47 -0.70 -7.51
C HIS A 128 23.37 -0.22 -6.36
N LEU A 129 24.25 0.76 -6.60
CA LEU A 129 25.12 1.37 -5.57
C LEU A 129 24.39 2.45 -4.75
N ASP A 130 23.29 2.98 -5.28
CA ASP A 130 22.43 3.94 -4.58
C ASP A 130 21.81 3.28 -3.34
N THR A 131 21.54 4.06 -2.28
CA THR A 131 20.81 3.57 -1.11
C THR A 131 19.34 3.97 -1.22
N VAL A 132 18.45 2.98 -1.15
CA VAL A 132 17.00 3.15 -1.15
C VAL A 132 16.47 2.97 0.29
N PRO A 133 16.15 4.07 1.01
CA PRO A 133 15.64 4.01 2.37
C PRO A 133 14.13 3.68 2.40
N ILE A 134 13.77 2.64 3.13
CA ILE A 134 12.38 2.24 3.37
C ILE A 134 12.03 2.52 4.83
N ALA A 135 11.10 3.45 5.07
CA ALA A 135 10.65 3.74 6.43
C ALA A 135 9.96 2.53 7.07
N ILE A 136 10.24 2.30 8.36
CA ILE A 136 9.62 1.30 9.22
C ILE A 136 8.96 2.06 10.39
N PHE A 137 7.66 1.86 10.56
CA PHE A 137 6.92 2.37 11.71
C PHE A 137 6.52 1.22 12.62
N ASP A 138 6.52 1.45 13.93
CA ASP A 138 5.94 0.50 14.87
C ASP A 138 4.43 0.41 14.69
N ASN A 139 3.92 -0.81 14.59
CA ASN A 139 2.49 -1.05 14.44
C ASN A 139 1.75 -0.70 15.74
N ASP A 140 0.61 -0.04 15.61
CA ASP A 140 -0.17 0.50 16.72
C ASP A 140 -1.61 -0.03 16.66
N GLN A 141 -2.30 -0.02 17.80
CA GLN A 141 -3.76 -0.19 17.83
C GLN A 141 -4.46 1.17 17.66
N ASP A 142 -3.79 2.27 18.05
CA ASP A 142 -4.22 3.63 17.74
C ASP A 142 -3.77 4.00 16.31
N ILE A 143 -4.67 3.78 15.36
CA ILE A 143 -4.44 4.07 13.94
C ILE A 143 -4.32 5.57 13.68
N ASP A 144 -4.99 6.43 14.45
CA ASP A 144 -4.92 7.88 14.27
C ASP A 144 -3.57 8.42 14.76
N ALA A 145 -3.06 7.92 15.90
CA ALA A 145 -1.70 8.21 16.36
C ALA A 145 -0.63 7.66 15.40
N LEU A 146 -0.81 6.45 14.84
CA LEU A 146 0.09 5.92 13.81
C LEU A 146 0.06 6.78 12.54
N ALA A 147 -1.13 7.21 12.10
CA ALA A 147 -1.29 8.05 10.93
C ALA A 147 -0.63 9.43 11.11
N ALA A 148 -0.75 10.04 12.29
CA ALA A 148 -0.04 11.27 12.64
C ALA A 148 1.48 11.10 12.56
N ARG A 149 2.05 10.04 13.16
CA ARG A 149 3.49 9.77 13.11
C ARG A 149 4.01 9.57 11.67
N ILE A 150 3.23 8.92 10.82
CA ILE A 150 3.57 8.74 9.39
C ILE A 150 3.50 10.09 8.64
N ALA A 151 2.51 10.94 8.95
CA ALA A 151 2.39 12.28 8.36
C ALA A 151 3.56 13.19 8.75
N ASP A 152 3.92 13.23 10.03
CA ASP A 152 5.03 14.02 10.55
C ASP A 152 6.38 13.55 9.96
N TYR A 153 6.58 12.23 9.85
CA TYR A 153 7.73 11.66 9.16
C TYR A 153 7.79 12.12 7.70
N ALA A 154 6.66 12.08 6.97
CA ALA A 154 6.58 12.43 5.56
C ALA A 154 6.88 13.92 5.28
N GLN A 155 6.65 14.82 6.26
CA GLN A 155 7.04 16.23 6.16
C GLN A 155 8.57 16.41 6.18
N ALA A 156 9.28 15.62 7.00
CA ALA A 156 10.73 15.73 7.18
C ALA A 156 11.53 14.84 6.21
N ARG A 157 10.96 13.73 5.75
CA ARG A 157 11.65 12.71 4.95
C ARG A 157 10.71 12.14 3.86
N PRO A 158 11.08 12.20 2.57
CA PRO A 158 10.20 11.78 1.48
C PRO A 158 9.99 10.26 1.46
N LEU A 159 8.75 9.81 1.64
CA LEU A 159 8.36 8.43 1.38
C LEU A 159 8.12 8.25 -0.12
N ARG A 160 9.01 7.54 -0.83
CA ARG A 160 9.00 7.46 -2.30
C ARG A 160 8.24 6.27 -2.90
N TYR A 161 8.14 5.18 -2.13
CA TYR A 161 7.78 3.86 -2.68
C TYR A 161 6.76 3.10 -1.83
N GLY A 162 6.79 3.33 -0.52
CA GLY A 162 6.04 2.58 0.48
C GLY A 162 6.65 2.74 1.86
N PHE A 163 6.01 2.12 2.86
CA PHE A 163 6.51 1.98 4.22
C PHE A 163 6.15 0.61 4.80
N LEU A 164 6.95 0.15 5.75
CA LEU A 164 6.72 -1.08 6.50
C LEU A 164 6.07 -0.75 7.85
N LEU A 165 5.10 -1.57 8.26
CA LEU A 165 4.60 -1.61 9.62
C LEU A 165 5.21 -2.83 10.33
N ARG A 166 5.88 -2.60 11.47
CA ARG A 166 6.70 -3.59 12.16
C ARG A 166 5.92 -4.85 12.53
N GLY A 167 6.25 -5.96 11.88
CA GLY A 167 5.57 -7.24 12.10
C GLY A 167 4.12 -7.31 11.61
N HIS A 168 3.71 -6.40 10.74
CA HIS A 168 2.38 -6.33 10.16
C HIS A 168 2.48 -6.54 8.65
N GLY A 169 2.95 -5.54 7.89
CA GLY A 169 2.99 -5.62 6.44
C GLY A 169 3.68 -4.43 5.76
N LEU A 170 3.56 -4.40 4.44
CA LEU A 170 4.03 -3.34 3.55
C LEU A 170 2.83 -2.58 2.99
N THR A 171 2.86 -1.26 3.07
CA THR A 171 1.95 -0.36 2.34
C THR A 171 2.71 0.32 1.19
N CYS A 172 2.20 0.24 -0.03
CA CYS A 172 2.72 0.96 -1.20
C CYS A 172 1.59 1.56 -2.04
N TRP A 173 1.91 2.57 -2.88
CA TRP A 173 0.91 3.28 -3.68
C TRP A 173 1.43 3.77 -5.03
N GLY A 174 0.52 4.01 -5.98
CA GLY A 174 0.92 4.42 -7.32
C GLY A 174 -0.15 5.07 -8.20
N LYS A 175 0.30 5.61 -9.33
CA LYS A 175 -0.52 6.39 -10.27
C LYS A 175 -1.40 5.54 -11.20
N ILE A 176 -0.94 4.36 -11.63
CA ILE A 176 -1.60 3.53 -12.66
C ILE A 176 -1.34 2.05 -12.40
N PHE A 177 -2.36 1.19 -12.55
CA PHE A 177 -2.14 -0.25 -12.70
C PHE A 177 -1.39 -0.55 -14.00
N ARG A 178 -0.08 -0.80 -13.91
CA ARG A 178 0.59 -1.56 -14.97
C ARG A 178 0.14 -3.01 -14.86
N ARG A 179 -0.33 -3.60 -15.97
CA ARG A 179 -0.57 -5.06 -16.10
C ARG A 179 0.62 -5.81 -15.49
N PRO A 180 0.42 -6.97 -14.83
CA PRO A 180 1.51 -7.79 -14.32
C PRO A 180 2.28 -8.44 -15.49
N ALA A 181 3.07 -7.63 -16.20
CA ALA A 181 4.20 -8.12 -16.96
C ALA A 181 5.12 -8.84 -15.97
N VAL A 182 5.65 -9.99 -16.39
CA VAL A 182 6.42 -10.91 -15.55
C VAL A 182 7.74 -10.26 -15.15
N ASN A 183 7.73 -9.45 -14.08
CA ASN A 183 8.91 -8.97 -13.36
C ASN A 183 8.54 -8.47 -11.95
N TRP A 184 8.99 -9.23 -10.96
CA TRP A 184 9.08 -8.99 -9.51
C TRP A 184 8.35 -7.76 -8.85
N ARG A 185 7.17 -8.07 -8.30
CA ARG A 185 6.66 -7.70 -6.95
C ARG A 185 6.47 -6.23 -6.51
N GLY A 186 5.20 -5.81 -6.47
CA GLY A 186 4.56 -4.96 -5.44
C GLY A 186 4.96 -3.48 -5.40
N TRP A 187 6.26 -3.24 -5.37
CA TRP A 187 6.93 -1.95 -5.36
C TRP A 187 6.89 -1.30 -6.74
N SER A 188 7.36 -2.00 -7.77
CA SER A 188 7.55 -1.45 -9.12
C SER A 188 6.23 -1.18 -9.87
N SER A 189 5.11 -1.79 -9.45
CA SER A 189 3.75 -1.46 -9.94
C SER A 189 3.17 -0.19 -9.34
N CYS A 190 3.74 0.27 -8.23
CA CYS A 190 3.27 1.42 -7.46
C CYS A 190 4.18 2.65 -7.68
N SER A 191 5.50 2.47 -7.66
CA SER A 191 6.52 3.51 -7.51
C SER A 191 6.66 4.60 -8.59
N SER A 192 5.74 4.79 -9.55
CA SER A 192 5.88 5.78 -10.62
C SER A 192 5.63 7.24 -10.18
N ALA A 193 6.34 7.71 -9.15
CA ALA A 193 6.69 9.12 -9.03
C ALA A 193 7.60 9.49 -10.24
N SER A 194 7.42 10.72 -10.73
CA SER A 194 8.13 11.29 -11.89
C SER A 194 9.62 11.44 -11.62
#